data_AF-A0AAD1L826-F1
#
_entry.id   AF-A0AAD1L826-F1
#
_cell.length_a   1.000
_cell.length_b   1.000
_cell.length_c   1.000
_cell.angle_alpha   90.00
_cell.angle_beta   90.00
_cell.angle_gamma   90.00
#
_symmetry.space_group_name_H-M   'P 1'
#
loop_
_entity.id
_entity.type
_entity.pdbx_description
1 polymer ?
#
loop_
_entity_poly.entity_id
_entity_poly.type
_entity_poly.pdbx_seq_one_letter_code
_entity_poly.pdbx_strand_id
1 'polypeptide(L)'
;MQQIGSKWWKFDFHTHTPASMDYGKADHQIKQTMTPRGWLLDYISHGIECIAVTDHNSGAWIDLLKLEAEKLRDEGNSIYIFPSIEITAHGNIHILGIFDPEKTSSHISQLIGAINYTGTEGDSDAVTESSPQQVIDIIIDRGGVAIPAHIDKASGLCTVHSSGATLKQILTNASAVEVIRTHDEYETIQPGSSPLQGYVSLNTSLSEILGSDSHHPNTVGRAFTWIKMGTPSIEGLKLALFDGIDSLKRSDQFPDSPNVFAENRIISIKVNKTKYCGRRNEFSIQFHPWLNCIIGGRGSGKSTVLEFMRTALGRENELEQLSSNKEMYSTYQKLAKKAKNREDDGVFLDDSSIQIEYLKGGINIV
;
A
#
# COMPACT_ATOMS: atom_id res chain seq x y z
N MET A 1 -11.90 2.73 -14.09
CA MET A 1 -11.19 1.50 -14.51
C MET A 1 -10.34 1.05 -13.34
N GLN A 2 -10.49 -0.19 -12.89
CA GLN A 2 -9.65 -0.76 -11.85
C GLN A 2 -8.23 -0.90 -12.41
N GLN A 3 -7.26 -0.27 -11.75
CA GLN A 3 -5.85 -0.33 -12.16
C GLN A 3 -5.33 -1.75 -11.91
N ILE A 4 -4.66 -2.33 -12.90
CA ILE A 4 -4.09 -3.67 -12.81
C ILE A 4 -2.67 -3.55 -12.29
N GLY A 5 -2.31 -4.40 -11.32
CA GLY A 5 -1.03 -4.33 -10.61
C GLY A 5 -1.08 -3.37 -9.41
N SER A 6 0.09 -2.89 -8.97
CA SER A 6 0.17 -2.03 -7.79
C SER A 6 -0.15 -0.58 -8.08
N LYS A 7 -0.74 0.11 -7.10
CA LYS A 7 -0.90 1.56 -7.07
C LYS A 7 -0.48 2.10 -5.71
N TRP A 8 -0.38 3.42 -5.59
CA TRP A 8 -0.18 4.08 -4.30
C TRP A 8 -1.51 4.22 -3.59
N TRP A 9 -1.58 3.77 -2.34
CA TRP A 9 -2.73 3.87 -1.47
C TRP A 9 -2.44 4.91 -0.39
N LYS A 10 -3.37 5.82 -0.15
CA LYS A 10 -3.25 6.80 0.94
C LYS A 10 -3.56 6.10 2.26
N PHE A 11 -2.55 5.83 3.08
CA PHE A 11 -2.66 5.04 4.31
C PHE A 11 -2.47 5.92 5.54
N ASP A 12 -3.44 5.92 6.45
CA ASP A 12 -3.27 6.50 7.79
C ASP A 12 -2.96 5.38 8.81
N PHE A 13 -1.75 5.42 9.36
CA PHE A 13 -1.18 4.34 10.19
C PHE A 13 -1.58 4.40 11.67
N HIS A 14 -2.13 5.53 12.12
CA HIS A 14 -2.37 5.76 13.54
C HIS A 14 -3.65 6.57 13.69
N THR A 15 -4.74 5.93 14.13
CA THR A 15 -6.04 6.58 14.27
C THR A 15 -6.81 6.06 15.46
N HIS A 16 -7.56 6.95 16.11
CA HIS A 16 -8.39 6.61 17.24
C HIS A 16 -9.87 6.79 16.89
N THR A 17 -10.70 5.97 17.52
CA THR A 17 -12.15 5.96 17.40
C THR A 17 -12.77 6.26 18.76
N PRO A 18 -14.10 6.42 18.85
CA PRO A 18 -14.80 6.48 20.13
C PRO A 18 -14.62 5.26 21.05
N ALA A 19 -13.99 4.17 20.61
CA ALA A 19 -13.56 3.11 21.52
C ALA A 19 -12.39 3.53 22.42
N SER A 20 -11.51 4.43 21.95
CA SER A 20 -10.47 5.01 22.80
C SER A 20 -11.05 6.03 23.80
N MET A 21 -10.56 6.00 25.04
CA MET A 21 -11.03 6.85 26.14
C MET A 21 -10.76 8.33 25.91
N ASP A 22 -9.71 8.63 25.16
CA ASP A 22 -9.26 9.98 24.87
C ASP A 22 -9.76 10.57 23.56
N TYR A 23 -10.51 9.81 22.78
CA TYR A 23 -11.23 10.33 21.62
C TYR A 23 -12.21 11.43 22.03
N GLY A 24 -12.08 12.59 21.39
CA GLY A 24 -12.92 13.75 21.71
C GLY A 24 -12.69 14.29 23.12
N LYS A 25 -11.49 14.16 23.72
CA LYS A 25 -11.19 14.70 25.06
C LYS A 25 -11.59 16.16 25.27
N ALA A 26 -11.52 16.98 24.21
CA ALA A 26 -11.92 18.39 24.23
C ALA A 26 -13.38 18.64 23.84
N ASP A 27 -14.09 17.63 23.34
CA ASP A 27 -15.50 17.68 22.92
C ASP A 27 -16.21 16.35 23.23
N HIS A 28 -16.71 16.22 24.46
CA HIS A 28 -17.34 14.98 24.92
C HIS A 28 -18.60 14.58 24.12
N GLN A 29 -19.25 15.51 23.41
CA GLN A 29 -20.42 15.19 22.59
C GLN A 29 -20.01 14.40 21.34
N ILE A 30 -18.83 14.67 20.79
CA ILE A 30 -18.40 14.02 19.55
C ILE A 30 -18.26 12.52 19.73
N LYS A 31 -17.71 12.07 20.88
CA LYS A 31 -17.59 10.65 21.22
C LYS A 31 -18.94 9.92 21.26
N GLN A 32 -19.99 10.60 21.72
CA GLN A 32 -21.33 10.02 21.88
C GLN A 32 -22.16 10.04 20.59
N THR A 33 -21.90 11.01 19.72
CA THR A 33 -22.68 11.25 18.50
C THR A 33 -22.04 10.66 17.25
N MET A 34 -20.74 10.36 17.30
CA MET A 34 -20.01 9.80 16.17
C MET A 34 -20.53 8.40 15.80
N THR A 35 -20.78 8.20 14.51
CA THR A 35 -21.20 6.92 13.94
C THR A 35 -20.06 6.31 13.13
N PRO A 36 -19.99 4.98 12.94
CA PRO A 36 -19.00 4.36 12.06
C PRO A 36 -18.99 4.97 10.66
N ARG A 37 -20.17 5.28 10.11
CA ARG A 37 -20.30 5.92 8.80
C ARG A 37 -19.75 7.34 8.79
N GLY A 38 -20.13 8.15 9.76
CA GLY A 38 -19.62 9.52 9.90
C GLY A 38 -18.10 9.55 10.00
N TRP A 39 -17.55 8.69 10.86
CA TRP A 39 -16.11 8.55 11.04
C TRP A 39 -15.42 8.20 9.72
N LEU A 40 -15.89 7.19 8.98
CA LEU A 40 -15.31 6.82 7.67
C LEU A 40 -15.42 7.94 6.63
N LEU A 41 -16.53 8.69 6.63
CA LEU A 41 -16.72 9.81 5.71
C LEU A 41 -15.72 10.95 5.97
N ASP A 42 -15.32 11.19 7.22
CA ASP A 42 -14.26 12.16 7.53
C ASP A 42 -12.93 11.77 6.84
N TYR A 43 -12.55 10.49 6.87
CA TYR A 43 -11.35 9.99 6.20
C TYR A 43 -11.47 9.99 4.67
N ILE A 44 -12.62 9.57 4.14
CA ILE A 44 -12.91 9.60 2.70
C ILE A 44 -12.83 11.03 2.16
N SER A 45 -13.31 12.03 2.91
CA SER A 45 -13.26 13.45 2.50
C SER A 45 -11.82 13.97 2.35
N HIS A 46 -10.86 13.36 3.04
CA HIS A 46 -9.42 13.62 2.92
C HIS A 46 -8.72 12.69 1.92
N GLY A 47 -9.48 11.87 1.20
CA GLY A 47 -8.97 10.90 0.21
C GLY A 47 -8.16 9.76 0.82
N ILE A 48 -8.29 9.50 2.14
CA ILE A 48 -7.65 8.36 2.79
C ILE A 48 -8.35 7.09 2.31
N GLU A 49 -7.57 6.07 1.94
CA GLU A 49 -8.09 4.81 1.40
C GLU A 49 -7.83 3.61 2.32
N CYS A 50 -6.77 3.64 3.12
CA CYS A 50 -6.42 2.58 4.07
C CYS A 50 -6.26 3.19 5.46
N ILE A 51 -6.85 2.55 6.47
CA ILE A 51 -6.82 3.06 7.84
C ILE A 51 -6.46 1.93 8.80
N ALA A 52 -5.44 2.15 9.62
CA ALA A 52 -5.18 1.36 10.81
C ALA A 52 -5.97 1.94 11.98
N VAL A 53 -6.90 1.15 12.52
CA VAL A 53 -7.71 1.52 13.68
C VAL A 53 -6.96 1.13 14.94
N THR A 54 -6.28 2.07 15.58
CA THR A 54 -5.27 1.82 16.64
C THR A 54 -5.76 2.30 18.00
N ASP A 55 -7.01 2.04 18.34
CA ASP A 55 -7.53 2.37 19.68
C ASP A 55 -6.63 1.77 20.78
N HIS A 56 -6.47 2.51 21.88
CA HIS A 56 -5.71 2.03 23.03
C HIS A 56 -6.31 0.74 23.58
N ASN A 57 -5.55 -0.35 23.48
CA ASN A 57 -5.90 -1.64 24.07
C ASN A 57 -7.35 -2.12 23.76
N SER A 58 -7.90 -1.79 22.58
CA SER A 58 -9.27 -2.13 22.21
C SER A 58 -9.41 -2.40 20.70
N GLY A 59 -10.34 -3.29 20.35
CA GLY A 59 -10.74 -3.56 18.97
C GLY A 59 -12.23 -3.31 18.70
N ALA A 60 -12.94 -2.66 19.63
CA ALA A 60 -14.41 -2.67 19.67
C ALA A 60 -15.08 -2.00 18.46
N TRP A 61 -14.41 -1.04 17.79
CA TRP A 61 -14.94 -0.38 16.60
C TRP A 61 -14.57 -1.05 15.28
N ILE A 62 -13.64 -2.01 15.28
CA ILE A 62 -13.08 -2.60 14.05
C ILE A 62 -14.17 -3.26 13.20
N ASP A 63 -14.96 -4.16 13.76
CA ASP A 63 -15.95 -4.91 12.97
C ASP A 63 -17.11 -4.01 12.51
N LEU A 64 -17.46 -2.99 13.29
CA LEU A 64 -18.46 -1.98 12.93
C LEU A 64 -17.99 -1.14 11.73
N LEU A 65 -16.72 -0.69 11.77
CA LEU A 65 -16.11 0.05 10.69
C LEU A 65 -15.93 -0.81 9.44
N LYS A 66 -15.57 -2.08 9.58
CA LYS A 66 -15.45 -3.00 8.44
C LYS A 66 -16.78 -3.20 7.72
N LEU A 67 -17.86 -3.42 8.46
CA LEU A 67 -19.20 -3.57 7.90
C LEU A 67 -19.65 -2.32 7.15
N GLU A 68 -19.39 -1.14 7.71
CA GLU A 68 -19.77 0.12 7.06
C GLU A 68 -18.86 0.48 5.88
N ALA A 69 -17.57 0.17 5.97
CA ALA A 69 -16.62 0.31 4.87
C ALA A 69 -17.03 -0.56 3.67
N GLU A 70 -17.59 -1.74 3.88
CA GLU A 70 -18.15 -2.57 2.81
C GLU A 70 -19.28 -1.87 2.06
N LYS A 71 -20.27 -1.32 2.79
CA LYS A 71 -21.35 -0.55 2.17
C LYS A 71 -20.82 0.68 1.42
N LEU A 72 -19.86 1.40 2.00
CA LEU A 72 -19.26 2.57 1.35
C LEU A 72 -18.48 2.18 0.08
N ARG A 73 -17.88 0.99 0.02
CA ARG A 73 -17.27 0.44 -1.20
C ARG A 73 -18.32 0.10 -2.26
N ASP A 74 -19.46 -0.46 -1.88
CA ASP A 74 -20.59 -0.70 -2.79
C ASP A 74 -21.15 0.62 -3.35
N GLU A 75 -21.04 1.71 -2.59
CA GLU A 75 -21.38 3.08 -3.02
C GLU A 75 -20.29 3.75 -3.87
N GLY A 76 -19.17 3.07 -4.15
CA GLY A 76 -18.09 3.55 -5.02
C GLY A 76 -16.92 4.24 -4.32
N ASN A 77 -16.86 4.24 -2.99
CA ASN A 77 -15.71 4.74 -2.24
C ASN A 77 -14.59 3.69 -2.18
N SER A 78 -13.34 4.15 -2.02
CA SER A 78 -12.18 3.28 -1.82
C SER A 78 -11.74 3.40 -0.37
N ILE A 79 -12.22 2.50 0.50
CA ILE A 79 -11.90 2.54 1.94
C ILE A 79 -11.72 1.12 2.51
N TYR A 80 -10.59 0.91 3.18
CA TYR A 80 -10.14 -0.37 3.72
C TYR A 80 -9.68 -0.20 5.16
N ILE A 81 -10.18 -1.08 6.02
CA ILE A 81 -9.86 -1.09 7.44
C ILE A 81 -8.86 -2.20 7.70
N PHE A 82 -7.71 -1.81 8.27
CA PHE A 82 -6.73 -2.73 8.83
C PHE A 82 -7.00 -2.83 10.33
N PRO A 83 -7.50 -3.99 10.83
CA PRO A 83 -7.61 -4.27 12.24
C PRO A 83 -6.28 -4.01 12.92
N SER A 84 -6.27 -3.08 13.87
CA SER A 84 -5.05 -2.65 14.53
C SER A 84 -5.30 -2.38 16.01
N ILE A 85 -4.25 -1.98 16.73
CA ILE A 85 -4.29 -1.66 18.16
C ILE A 85 -3.04 -0.87 18.52
N GLU A 86 -3.17 0.10 19.41
CA GLU A 86 -2.03 0.70 20.08
C GLU A 86 -1.87 0.08 21.47
N ILE A 87 -0.72 -0.55 21.68
CA ILE A 87 -0.38 -1.23 22.94
C ILE A 87 0.60 -0.35 23.72
N THR A 88 0.26 -0.07 24.97
CA THR A 88 1.16 0.58 25.93
C THR A 88 2.05 -0.48 26.60
N ALA A 89 3.27 -0.67 26.10
CA ALA A 89 4.24 -1.62 26.65
C ALA A 89 4.96 -1.08 27.89
N HIS A 90 5.67 -1.96 28.61
CA HIS A 90 6.47 -1.58 29.78
C HIS A 90 7.44 -0.43 29.46
N GLY A 91 7.50 0.57 30.35
CA GLY A 91 8.25 1.81 30.13
C GLY A 91 7.46 2.91 29.43
N ASN A 92 6.12 2.75 29.31
CA ASN A 92 5.22 3.68 28.64
C ASN A 92 5.61 3.92 27.17
N ILE A 93 5.98 2.83 26.48
CA ILE A 93 6.35 2.83 25.06
C ILE A 93 5.17 2.30 24.26
N HIS A 94 4.70 3.09 23.31
CA HIS A 94 3.56 2.70 22.47
C HIS A 94 4.02 1.91 21.24
N ILE A 95 3.28 0.85 20.92
CA ILE A 95 3.56 -0.03 19.78
C ILE A 95 2.25 -0.32 19.06
N LEU A 96 2.22 -0.01 17.77
CA LEU A 96 1.11 -0.34 16.89
C LEU A 96 1.26 -1.79 16.43
N GLY A 97 0.20 -2.57 16.60
CA GLY A 97 0.02 -3.86 15.94
C GLY A 97 -1.00 -3.71 14.83
N ILE A 98 -0.60 -3.92 13.57
CA ILE A 98 -1.49 -3.81 12.40
C ILE A 98 -1.61 -5.19 11.76
N PHE A 99 -2.85 -5.61 11.48
CA PHE A 99 -3.15 -6.95 10.98
C PHE A 99 -3.90 -6.92 9.65
N ASP A 100 -4.04 -8.10 9.04
CA ASP A 100 -4.73 -8.25 7.78
C ASP A 100 -6.18 -7.77 7.84
N PRO A 101 -6.69 -7.08 6.79
CA PRO A 101 -8.09 -6.68 6.70
C PRO A 101 -9.11 -7.80 6.96
N GLU A 102 -8.75 -9.08 6.79
CA GLU A 102 -9.61 -10.21 7.12
C GLU A 102 -9.78 -10.46 8.64
N LYS A 103 -8.85 -9.98 9.50
CA LYS A 103 -8.94 -10.14 10.96
C LYS A 103 -10.10 -9.35 11.57
N THR A 104 -10.49 -9.68 12.78
CA THR A 104 -11.67 -9.11 13.45
C THR A 104 -11.30 -8.52 14.81
N SER A 105 -12.25 -7.83 15.44
CA SER A 105 -12.13 -7.39 16.84
C SER A 105 -11.70 -8.52 17.78
N SER A 106 -12.22 -9.74 17.56
CA SER A 106 -11.85 -10.92 18.35
C SER A 106 -10.36 -11.28 18.25
N HIS A 107 -9.71 -11.04 17.11
CA HIS A 107 -8.27 -11.24 16.98
C HIS A 107 -7.48 -10.28 17.86
N ILE A 108 -7.94 -9.02 17.93
CA ILE A 108 -7.36 -7.99 18.80
C ILE A 108 -7.57 -8.34 20.28
N SER A 109 -8.76 -8.76 20.69
CA SER A 109 -9.01 -9.22 22.07
C SER A 109 -8.11 -10.41 22.47
N GLN A 110 -7.88 -11.36 21.56
CA GLN A 110 -6.96 -12.46 21.80
C GLN A 110 -5.50 -12.01 21.90
N LEU A 111 -5.12 -10.93 21.22
CA LEU A 111 -3.78 -10.35 21.31
C LEU A 111 -3.59 -9.66 22.67
N ILE A 112 -4.55 -8.83 23.09
CA ILE A 112 -4.58 -8.17 24.40
C ILE A 112 -4.40 -9.20 25.54
N GLY A 113 -5.13 -10.32 25.46
CA GLY A 113 -4.97 -11.40 26.43
C GLY A 113 -3.59 -12.08 26.40
N ALA A 114 -2.92 -12.15 25.26
CA ALA A 114 -1.61 -12.79 25.12
C ALA A 114 -0.43 -11.90 25.57
N ILE A 115 -0.59 -10.58 25.52
CA ILE A 115 0.41 -9.62 26.01
C ILE A 115 0.26 -9.34 27.52
N ASN A 116 -0.70 -10.00 28.20
CA ASN A 116 -1.03 -9.84 29.61
C ASN A 116 -1.33 -8.38 29.99
N TYR A 117 -2.13 -7.71 29.16
CA TYR A 117 -2.66 -6.40 29.54
C TYR A 117 -3.79 -6.58 30.56
N THR A 118 -3.72 -5.86 31.68
CA THR A 118 -4.68 -5.96 32.80
C THR A 118 -5.38 -4.63 33.13
N GLY A 119 -5.15 -3.60 32.32
CA GLY A 119 -5.80 -2.29 32.44
C GLY A 119 -7.20 -2.24 31.83
N THR A 120 -7.72 -1.02 31.71
CA THR A 120 -9.06 -0.79 31.17
C THR A 120 -9.03 -0.85 29.64
N GLU A 121 -9.87 -1.69 29.02
CA GLU A 121 -10.01 -1.70 27.56
C GLU A 121 -10.42 -0.31 27.04
N GLY A 122 -9.70 0.21 26.05
CA GLY A 122 -9.90 1.57 25.53
C GLY A 122 -9.07 2.65 26.25
N ASP A 123 -8.31 2.32 27.30
CA ASP A 123 -7.48 3.27 28.04
C ASP A 123 -5.99 2.91 27.95
N SER A 124 -5.12 3.84 28.32
CA SER A 124 -3.68 3.67 28.51
C SER A 124 -3.29 3.79 30.00
N ASP A 125 -4.22 3.42 30.89
CA ASP A 125 -4.11 3.53 32.34
C ASP A 125 -3.17 2.49 32.99
N ALA A 126 -2.78 1.47 32.22
CA ALA A 126 -1.82 0.45 32.61
C ALA A 126 -0.80 0.20 31.49
N VAL A 127 0.32 -0.40 31.88
CA VAL A 127 1.29 -0.97 30.94
C VAL A 127 1.11 -2.48 30.90
N THR A 128 1.42 -3.10 29.77
CA THR A 128 1.51 -4.57 29.72
C THR A 128 2.62 -5.08 30.64
N GLU A 129 2.48 -6.30 31.17
CA GLU A 129 3.58 -6.99 31.86
C GLU A 129 4.73 -7.40 30.90
N SER A 130 4.44 -7.37 29.59
CA SER A 130 5.39 -7.69 28.53
C SER A 130 6.34 -6.53 28.24
N SER A 131 7.61 -6.84 27.93
CA SER A 131 8.57 -5.86 27.42
C SER A 131 8.21 -5.42 25.99
N PRO A 132 8.65 -4.23 25.53
CA PRO A 132 8.43 -3.77 24.15
C PRO A 132 8.85 -4.79 23.08
N GLN A 133 9.96 -5.50 23.30
CA GLN A 133 10.42 -6.54 22.39
C GLN A 133 9.43 -7.73 22.34
N GLN A 134 8.96 -8.20 23.49
CA GLN A 134 8.00 -9.31 23.54
C GLN A 134 6.68 -8.94 22.85
N VAL A 135 6.23 -7.69 23.01
CA VAL A 135 5.03 -7.19 22.31
C VAL A 135 5.23 -7.23 20.79
N ILE A 136 6.37 -6.75 20.28
CA ILE A 136 6.73 -6.81 18.86
C ILE A 136 6.72 -8.26 18.36
N ASP A 137 7.39 -9.16 19.07
CA ASP A 137 7.50 -10.57 18.69
C ASP A 137 6.11 -11.23 18.62
N ILE A 138 5.24 -11.00 19.61
CA ILE A 138 3.88 -11.55 19.64
C ILE A 138 3.02 -11.03 18.47
N ILE A 139 3.14 -9.75 18.11
CA ILE A 139 2.40 -9.17 16.96
C ILE A 139 2.85 -9.87 15.67
N ILE A 140 4.16 -10.06 15.48
CA ILE A 140 4.74 -10.66 14.28
C ILE A 140 4.39 -12.14 14.18
N ASP A 141 4.47 -12.89 15.29
CA ASP A 141 4.09 -14.29 15.37
C ASP A 141 2.61 -14.52 15.04
N ARG A 142 1.76 -13.50 15.27
CA ARG A 142 0.34 -13.49 14.90
C ARG A 142 0.08 -13.03 13.47
N GLY A 143 1.15 -12.79 12.70
CA GLY A 143 1.11 -12.45 11.29
C GLY A 143 0.88 -10.97 11.00
N GLY A 144 0.94 -10.09 12.00
CA GLY A 144 0.84 -8.65 11.83
C GLY A 144 2.16 -7.98 11.47
N VAL A 145 2.13 -6.64 11.42
CA VAL A 145 3.32 -5.78 11.45
C VAL A 145 3.35 -5.00 12.76
N ALA A 146 4.54 -4.89 13.34
CA ALA A 146 4.75 -4.23 14.63
C ALA A 146 5.55 -2.94 14.43
N ILE A 147 5.00 -1.82 14.89
CA ILE A 147 5.56 -0.49 14.64
C ILE A 147 5.62 0.28 15.96
N PRO A 148 6.81 0.53 16.55
CA PRO A 148 6.94 1.48 17.64
C PRO A 148 6.36 2.84 17.23
N ALA A 149 5.36 3.31 17.98
CA ALA A 149 4.62 4.52 17.67
C ALA A 149 5.43 5.76 18.04
N HIS A 150 5.25 6.84 17.27
CA HIS A 150 5.79 8.18 17.48
C HIS A 150 7.12 8.19 18.27
N ILE A 151 8.16 7.51 17.76
CA ILE A 151 9.38 7.18 18.53
C ILE A 151 10.16 8.41 19.00
N ASP A 152 9.87 9.58 18.42
CA ASP A 152 10.43 10.89 18.75
C ASP A 152 9.62 11.70 19.78
N LYS A 153 8.48 11.20 20.27
CA LYS A 153 7.61 11.89 21.26
C LYS A 153 7.82 11.38 22.69
N ALA A 154 7.16 12.02 23.66
CA ALA A 154 7.38 11.77 25.09
C ALA A 154 7.23 10.28 25.48
N SER A 155 6.22 9.58 24.96
CA SER A 155 6.01 8.12 25.12
C SER A 155 6.67 7.28 24.01
N GLY A 156 7.58 7.89 23.25
CA GLY A 156 8.27 7.29 22.12
C GLY A 156 9.49 6.49 22.56
N LEU A 157 9.80 5.44 21.81
CA LEU A 157 10.92 4.55 22.11
C LEU A 157 12.26 5.30 22.29
N CYS A 158 12.54 6.34 21.49
CA CYS A 158 13.84 7.02 21.52
C CYS A 158 13.95 8.09 22.62
N THR A 159 12.85 8.53 23.23
CA THR A 159 12.91 9.39 24.42
C THR A 159 13.15 8.56 25.69
N VAL A 160 12.56 7.36 25.75
CA VAL A 160 12.74 6.40 26.85
C VAL A 160 14.12 5.72 26.76
N HIS A 161 14.56 5.36 25.56
CA HIS A 161 15.84 4.72 25.28
C HIS A 161 16.61 5.49 24.21
N SER A 162 17.31 6.55 24.63
CA SER A 162 18.02 7.47 23.72
C SER A 162 19.20 6.85 22.96
N SER A 163 19.77 5.75 23.45
CA SER A 163 20.79 4.95 22.75
C SER A 163 21.02 3.60 23.43
N GLY A 164 21.77 2.71 22.80
CA GLY A 164 22.32 1.50 23.42
C GLY A 164 21.65 0.19 23.03
N ALA A 165 21.97 -0.86 23.78
CA ALA A 165 21.61 -2.24 23.45
C ALA A 165 20.09 -2.48 23.45
N THR A 166 19.35 -1.88 24.39
CA THR A 166 17.89 -2.03 24.49
C THR A 166 17.16 -1.46 23.27
N LEU A 167 17.53 -0.26 22.82
CA LEU A 167 16.98 0.35 21.61
C LEU A 167 17.21 -0.56 20.40
N LYS A 168 18.44 -1.04 20.22
CA LYS A 168 18.80 -1.97 19.13
C LYS A 168 17.98 -3.26 19.20
N GLN A 169 17.85 -3.85 20.38
CA GLN A 169 17.12 -5.10 20.60
C GLN A 169 15.64 -4.97 20.23
N ILE A 170 14.98 -3.88 20.66
CA ILE A 170 13.57 -3.62 20.33
C ILE A 170 13.40 -3.41 18.82
N LEU A 171 14.28 -2.63 18.20
CA LEU A 171 14.19 -2.34 16.76
C LEU A 171 14.56 -3.50 15.85
N THR A 172 15.27 -4.52 16.34
CA THR A 172 15.76 -5.64 15.50
C THR A 172 14.62 -6.39 14.82
N ASN A 173 13.49 -6.56 15.51
CA ASN A 173 12.33 -7.27 14.98
C ASN A 173 11.20 -6.34 14.53
N ALA A 174 11.29 -5.02 14.76
CA ALA A 174 10.26 -4.08 14.32
C ALA A 174 10.06 -4.16 12.79
N SER A 175 8.83 -3.95 12.33
CA SER A 175 8.51 -3.94 10.89
C SER A 175 8.76 -2.57 10.25
N ALA A 176 8.60 -1.51 11.04
CA ALA A 176 8.82 -0.11 10.69
C ALA A 176 8.88 0.70 12.00
N VAL A 177 9.07 2.02 11.90
CA VAL A 177 8.92 2.96 13.02
C VAL A 177 8.03 4.12 12.61
N GLU A 178 7.21 4.62 13.51
CA GLU A 178 6.51 5.88 13.30
C GLU A 178 7.36 7.05 13.81
N VAL A 179 7.65 8.00 12.93
CA VAL A 179 8.44 9.20 13.25
C VAL A 179 7.60 10.42 12.90
N ILE A 180 7.22 11.23 13.89
CA ILE A 180 6.38 12.42 13.67
C ILE A 180 7.21 13.59 13.13
N ARG A 181 8.42 13.77 13.67
CA ARG A 181 9.40 14.73 13.17
C ARG A 181 10.72 14.03 12.94
N THR A 182 11.27 14.20 11.74
CA THR A 182 12.52 13.57 11.31
C THR A 182 13.73 14.11 12.09
N HIS A 183 14.83 13.35 12.08
CA HIS A 183 16.08 13.77 12.72
C HIS A 183 16.55 15.13 12.20
N ASP A 184 16.57 15.30 10.89
CA ASP A 184 17.03 16.52 10.22
C ASP A 184 16.18 17.74 10.59
N GLU A 185 14.86 17.57 10.77
CA GLU A 185 13.99 18.66 11.23
C GLU A 185 14.31 19.10 12.66
N TYR A 186 14.59 18.16 13.59
CA TYR A 186 15.02 18.52 14.94
C TYR A 186 16.35 19.27 14.91
N GLU A 187 17.34 18.74 14.18
CA GLU A 187 18.68 19.33 14.10
C GLU A 187 18.68 20.70 13.41
N THR A 188 17.77 20.92 12.46
CA THR A 188 17.59 22.24 11.81
C THR A 188 17.03 23.28 12.77
N ILE A 189 16.09 22.89 13.65
CA ILE A 189 15.50 23.81 14.65
C ILE A 189 16.51 24.11 15.77
N GLN A 190 17.13 23.06 16.31
CA GLN A 190 18.11 23.16 17.37
C GLN A 190 19.12 22.00 17.26
N PRO A 191 20.37 22.27 16.87
CA PRO A 191 21.40 21.24 16.79
C PRO A 191 21.60 20.49 18.12
N GLY A 192 21.72 19.17 18.04
CA GLY A 192 21.85 18.25 19.18
C GLY A 192 20.57 18.01 19.97
N SER A 193 19.41 18.48 19.49
CA SER A 193 18.12 18.31 20.18
C SER A 193 17.39 17.02 19.79
N SER A 194 17.82 16.34 18.73
CA SER A 194 17.06 15.22 18.19
C SER A 194 17.04 14.02 19.14
N PRO A 195 15.86 13.55 19.60
CA PRO A 195 15.76 12.32 20.38
C PRO A 195 16.13 11.08 19.54
N LEU A 196 16.14 11.22 18.20
CA LEU A 196 16.40 10.14 17.26
C LEU A 196 17.89 9.83 17.06
N GLN A 197 18.81 10.54 17.71
CA GLN A 197 20.25 10.38 17.49
C GLN A 197 20.72 8.93 17.64
N GLY A 198 20.23 8.22 18.66
CA GLY A 198 20.52 6.80 18.87
C GLY A 198 19.96 5.92 17.76
N TYR A 199 18.72 6.15 17.34
CA TYR A 199 18.08 5.42 16.25
C TYR A 199 18.83 5.59 14.92
N VAL A 200 19.16 6.83 14.53
CA VAL A 200 19.93 7.13 13.33
C VAL A 200 21.31 6.47 13.39
N SER A 201 21.97 6.46 14.55
CA SER A 201 23.28 5.83 14.73
C SER A 201 23.28 4.30 14.53
N LEU A 202 22.12 3.65 14.72
CA LEU A 202 21.99 2.21 14.50
C LEU A 202 21.95 1.86 13.01
N ASN A 203 21.69 2.85 12.13
CA ASN A 203 21.65 2.68 10.67
C ASN A 203 20.78 1.49 10.24
N THR A 204 19.57 1.42 10.79
CA THR A 204 18.62 0.35 10.49
C THR A 204 18.04 0.51 9.08
N SER A 205 17.55 -0.58 8.49
CA SER A 205 16.77 -0.55 7.24
C SER A 205 15.27 -0.39 7.49
N LEU A 206 14.85 0.06 8.68
CA LEU A 206 13.44 0.20 9.01
C LEU A 206 12.82 1.36 8.22
N SER A 207 11.63 1.12 7.69
CA SER A 207 10.82 2.17 7.10
C SER A 207 10.33 3.15 8.16
N GLU A 208 10.36 4.44 7.83
CA GLU A 208 9.78 5.50 8.65
C GLU A 208 8.40 5.86 8.12
N ILE A 209 7.35 5.49 8.85
CA ILE A 209 5.96 5.84 8.51
C ILE A 209 5.50 7.08 9.29
N LEU A 210 4.37 7.61 8.84
CA LEU A 210 3.65 8.71 9.48
C LEU A 210 2.15 8.37 9.50
N GLY A 211 1.56 8.43 10.69
CA GLY A 211 0.12 8.38 10.92
C GLY A 211 -0.40 9.70 11.52
N SER A 212 -1.72 9.89 11.46
CA SER A 212 -2.32 11.11 11.98
C SER A 212 -2.37 11.14 13.50
N ASP A 213 -2.42 10.01 14.20
CA ASP A 213 -2.71 9.94 15.64
C ASP A 213 -3.96 10.78 15.99
N SER A 214 -4.98 10.66 15.13
CA SER A 214 -6.17 11.51 15.19
C SER A 214 -7.15 11.01 16.25
N HIS A 215 -7.48 11.89 17.19
CA HIS A 215 -8.45 11.66 18.27
C HIS A 215 -9.74 12.48 18.09
N HIS A 216 -9.86 13.18 16.96
CA HIS A 216 -10.96 14.11 16.69
C HIS A 216 -11.14 14.29 15.17
N PRO A 217 -12.37 14.44 14.65
CA PRO A 217 -12.62 14.68 13.21
C PRO A 217 -11.76 15.79 12.60
N ASN A 218 -11.64 16.93 13.29
CA ASN A 218 -10.81 18.07 12.84
C ASN A 218 -9.31 17.77 12.67
N THR A 219 -8.79 16.65 13.17
CA THR A 219 -7.38 16.25 12.99
C THR A 219 -7.20 15.13 11.97
N VAL A 220 -8.29 14.61 11.39
CA VAL A 220 -8.24 13.60 10.34
C VAL A 220 -7.50 14.13 9.13
N GLY A 221 -6.67 13.28 8.52
CA GLY A 221 -5.92 13.62 7.30
C GLY A 221 -4.73 14.56 7.50
N ARG A 222 -4.40 14.97 8.74
CA ARG A 222 -3.23 15.82 9.01
C ARG A 222 -1.89 15.17 8.68
N ALA A 223 -1.85 13.84 8.67
CA ALA A 223 -0.67 13.04 8.37
C ALA A 223 -1.09 11.69 7.80
N PHE A 224 -0.31 11.17 6.86
CA PHE A 224 -0.50 9.86 6.24
C PHE A 224 0.78 9.43 5.54
N THR A 225 0.81 8.19 5.07
CA THR A 225 1.89 7.65 4.24
C THR A 225 1.30 6.98 3.01
N TRP A 226 1.82 7.29 1.83
CA TRP A 226 1.49 6.55 0.62
C TRP A 226 2.20 5.20 0.62
N ILE A 227 1.45 4.13 0.42
CA ILE A 227 1.97 2.76 0.40
C ILE A 227 1.66 2.13 -0.96
N LYS A 228 2.68 1.57 -1.62
CA LYS A 228 2.52 0.95 -2.94
C LYS A 228 2.17 -0.53 -2.83
N MET A 229 0.94 -0.89 -3.19
CA MET A 229 0.43 -2.28 -3.09
C MET A 229 -0.49 -2.63 -4.26
N GLY A 230 -0.58 -3.92 -4.61
CA GLY A 230 -1.58 -4.44 -5.55
C GLY A 230 -2.99 -4.29 -5.01
N THR A 231 -3.23 -4.92 -3.87
CA THR A 231 -4.46 -4.83 -3.10
C THR A 231 -4.13 -4.55 -1.63
N PRO A 232 -4.97 -3.78 -0.90
CA PRO A 232 -4.77 -3.58 0.54
C PRO A 232 -4.84 -4.92 1.27
N SER A 233 -3.70 -5.37 1.80
CA SER A 233 -3.53 -6.65 2.49
C SER A 233 -2.30 -6.58 3.40
N ILE A 234 -2.20 -7.45 4.40
CA ILE A 234 -1.03 -7.42 5.30
C ILE A 234 0.25 -7.80 4.57
N GLU A 235 0.19 -8.74 3.62
CA GLU A 235 1.35 -9.18 2.86
C GLU A 235 1.83 -8.09 1.90
N GLY A 236 0.89 -7.35 1.28
CA GLY A 236 1.22 -6.14 0.52
C GLY A 236 1.91 -5.08 1.39
N LEU A 237 1.41 -4.88 2.61
CA LEU A 237 1.98 -3.91 3.55
C LEU A 237 3.38 -4.32 4.01
N LYS A 238 3.57 -5.59 4.40
CA LYS A 238 4.89 -6.15 4.76
C LYS A 238 5.92 -5.93 3.66
N LEU A 239 5.55 -6.25 2.42
CA LEU A 239 6.44 -6.06 1.27
C LEU A 239 6.75 -4.57 1.05
N ALA A 240 5.76 -3.69 1.14
CA ALA A 240 5.98 -2.26 0.97
C ALA A 240 6.87 -1.65 2.07
N LEU A 241 6.71 -2.08 3.32
CA LEU A 241 7.58 -1.67 4.43
C LEU A 241 9.01 -2.22 4.28
N PHE A 242 9.17 -3.40 3.68
CA PHE A 242 10.47 -3.97 3.37
C PHE A 242 11.18 -3.22 2.23
N ASP A 243 10.45 -2.87 1.17
CA ASP A 243 10.96 -2.11 0.02
C ASP A 243 11.32 -0.65 0.38
N GLY A 244 10.77 -0.12 1.48
CA GLY A 244 11.06 1.23 1.96
C GLY A 244 10.72 2.30 0.95
N ILE A 245 11.68 3.20 0.65
CA ILE A 245 11.46 4.39 -0.20
C ILE A 245 10.89 4.11 -1.60
N ASP A 246 11.06 2.89 -2.11
CA ASP A 246 10.52 2.48 -3.42
C ASP A 246 9.01 2.23 -3.38
N SER A 247 8.47 1.94 -2.20
CA SER A 247 7.06 1.60 -1.95
C SER A 247 6.42 2.42 -0.84
N LEU A 248 7.11 3.44 -0.31
CA LEU A 248 6.68 4.29 0.80
C LEU A 248 6.98 5.77 0.55
N LYS A 249 6.00 6.65 0.77
CA LYS A 249 6.17 8.11 0.72
C LYS A 249 5.36 8.83 1.79
N ARG A 250 6.02 9.48 2.74
CA ARG A 250 5.37 10.22 3.83
C ARG A 250 4.71 11.52 3.33
N SER A 251 3.60 11.93 3.95
CA SER A 251 2.83 13.11 3.52
C SER A 251 3.53 14.46 3.72
N ASP A 252 4.47 14.54 4.67
CA ASP A 252 5.31 15.71 4.91
C ASP A 252 6.26 16.04 3.74
N GLN A 253 6.64 15.02 2.97
CA GLN A 253 7.48 15.14 1.77
C GLN A 253 6.68 15.00 0.46
N PHE A 254 5.60 14.23 0.48
CA PHE A 254 4.77 13.92 -0.69
C PHE A 254 3.27 14.14 -0.35
N PRO A 255 2.82 15.40 -0.26
CA PRO A 255 1.43 15.71 0.10
C PRO A 255 0.43 15.30 -1.00
N ASP A 256 0.86 15.35 -2.26
CA ASP A 256 0.04 15.02 -3.42
C ASP A 256 0.12 13.54 -3.80
N SER A 257 -0.88 13.07 -4.54
CA SER A 257 -0.96 11.68 -5.00
C SER A 257 0.20 11.31 -5.94
N PRO A 258 1.00 10.27 -5.62
CA PRO A 258 2.01 9.74 -6.53
C PRO A 258 1.41 8.95 -7.69
N ASN A 259 0.08 8.76 -7.73
CA ASN A 259 -0.63 8.09 -8.82
C ASN A 259 -0.73 8.97 -10.08
N VAL A 260 0.42 9.44 -10.58
CA VAL A 260 0.52 10.25 -11.79
C VAL A 260 0.79 9.32 -12.98
N PHE A 261 0.03 9.52 -14.06
CA PHE A 261 0.06 8.65 -15.24
C PHE A 261 0.33 9.46 -16.51
N ALA A 262 1.01 8.86 -17.48
CA ALA A 262 1.17 9.46 -18.80
C ALA A 262 -0.19 9.60 -19.51
N GLU A 263 -0.44 10.78 -20.09
CA GLU A 263 -1.67 11.07 -20.87
C GLU A 263 -1.79 10.22 -22.14
N ASN A 264 -0.64 9.73 -22.62
CA ASN A 264 -0.55 8.82 -23.76
C ASN A 264 -0.02 7.47 -23.28
N ARG A 265 -0.83 6.41 -23.37
CA ARG A 265 -0.42 5.06 -22.97
C ARG A 265 -1.29 3.99 -23.61
N ILE A 266 -0.72 2.82 -23.84
CA ILE A 266 -1.50 1.64 -24.22
C ILE A 266 -2.17 1.09 -22.95
N ILE A 267 -3.48 0.85 -23.02
CA ILE A 267 -4.29 0.28 -21.93
C ILE A 267 -4.34 -1.24 -22.08
N SER A 268 -4.68 -1.74 -23.27
CA SER A 268 -4.84 -3.17 -23.49
C SER A 268 -4.62 -3.57 -24.94
N ILE A 269 -4.33 -4.86 -25.15
CA ILE A 269 -4.37 -5.52 -26.45
C ILE A 269 -5.26 -6.75 -26.37
N LYS A 270 -6.10 -6.93 -27.38
CA LYS A 270 -6.92 -8.11 -27.58
C LYS A 270 -6.59 -8.74 -28.93
N VAL A 271 -6.36 -10.05 -28.92
CA VAL A 271 -5.99 -10.83 -30.10
C VAL A 271 -6.99 -11.98 -30.24
N ASN A 272 -7.65 -12.04 -31.39
CA ASN A 272 -8.67 -13.02 -31.70
C ASN A 272 -8.33 -13.74 -32.99
N LYS A 273 -8.57 -15.05 -32.99
CA LYS A 273 -8.62 -15.92 -34.17
C LYS A 273 -7.36 -15.85 -35.05
N THR A 274 -6.19 -15.67 -34.45
CA THR A 274 -4.92 -15.87 -35.17
C THR A 274 -4.57 -17.36 -35.20
N LYS A 275 -3.59 -17.75 -36.02
CA LYS A 275 -3.18 -19.14 -36.20
C LYS A 275 -2.73 -19.81 -34.90
N TYR A 276 -2.09 -19.06 -33.99
CA TYR A 276 -1.52 -19.61 -32.75
C TYR A 276 -2.00 -18.91 -31.47
N CYS A 277 -2.73 -17.80 -31.57
CA CYS A 277 -3.20 -17.00 -30.43
C CYS A 277 -4.68 -16.60 -30.61
N GLY A 278 -5.46 -16.57 -29.53
CA GLY A 278 -6.85 -16.14 -29.59
C GLY A 278 -7.81 -17.11 -30.32
N ARG A 279 -7.43 -18.38 -30.54
CA ARG A 279 -8.18 -19.32 -31.41
C ARG A 279 -9.57 -19.69 -30.91
N ARG A 280 -9.67 -20.14 -29.66
CA ARG A 280 -10.93 -20.57 -29.04
C ARG A 280 -11.52 -19.46 -28.18
N ASN A 281 -10.65 -18.83 -27.38
CA ASN A 281 -10.97 -17.71 -26.50
C ASN A 281 -10.09 -16.52 -26.88
N GLU A 282 -10.61 -15.31 -26.69
CA GLU A 282 -9.85 -14.07 -26.82
C GLU A 282 -8.58 -14.13 -25.95
N PHE A 283 -7.45 -13.72 -26.52
CA PHE A 283 -6.24 -13.47 -25.76
C PHE A 283 -6.15 -11.98 -25.45
N SER A 284 -6.21 -11.62 -24.18
CA SER A 284 -6.17 -10.23 -23.74
C SER A 284 -4.99 -9.99 -22.80
N ILE A 285 -4.23 -8.90 -23.03
CA ILE A 285 -3.25 -8.37 -22.09
C ILE A 285 -3.69 -6.97 -21.72
N GLN A 286 -3.66 -6.67 -20.43
CA GLN A 286 -3.84 -5.34 -19.88
C GLN A 286 -2.48 -4.79 -19.43
N PHE A 287 -2.25 -3.50 -19.63
CA PHE A 287 -1.00 -2.85 -19.32
C PHE A 287 -1.11 -1.97 -18.09
N HIS A 288 -0.17 -2.16 -17.18
CA HIS A 288 0.05 -1.30 -16.04
C HIS A 288 0.55 0.09 -16.54
N PRO A 289 0.08 1.23 -16.00
CA PRO A 289 0.45 2.56 -16.52
C PRO A 289 1.92 2.98 -16.32
N TRP A 290 2.64 2.38 -15.36
CA TRP A 290 4.09 2.56 -15.14
C TRP A 290 4.97 1.54 -15.86
N LEU A 291 5.16 0.35 -15.30
CA LEU A 291 6.10 -0.65 -15.81
C LEU A 291 5.37 -1.93 -16.22
N ASN A 292 5.65 -2.42 -17.43
CA ASN A 292 5.19 -3.71 -17.93
C ASN A 292 6.41 -4.57 -18.30
N CYS A 293 6.46 -5.80 -17.81
CA CYS A 293 7.52 -6.75 -18.14
C CYS A 293 6.90 -8.04 -18.70
N ILE A 294 7.29 -8.43 -19.91
CA ILE A 294 6.82 -9.66 -20.56
C ILE A 294 7.93 -10.71 -20.47
N ILE A 295 7.74 -11.72 -19.61
CA ILE A 295 8.74 -12.75 -19.29
C ILE A 295 8.28 -14.11 -19.82
N GLY A 296 9.21 -14.97 -20.26
CA GLY A 296 8.91 -16.32 -20.72
C GLY A 296 10.04 -16.96 -21.52
N GLY A 297 9.97 -18.28 -21.73
CA GLY A 297 10.97 -19.05 -22.48
C GLY A 297 11.06 -18.69 -23.97
N ARG A 298 12.07 -19.22 -24.67
CA ARG A 298 12.18 -19.04 -26.14
C ARG A 298 10.93 -19.60 -26.82
N GLY A 299 10.37 -18.85 -27.78
CA GLY A 299 9.16 -19.26 -28.52
C GLY A 299 7.84 -19.02 -27.77
N SER A 300 7.84 -18.45 -26.57
CA SER A 300 6.61 -18.19 -25.78
C SER A 300 5.75 -17.03 -26.30
N GLY A 301 6.04 -16.45 -27.46
CA GLY A 301 5.24 -15.38 -28.08
C GLY A 301 5.51 -13.95 -27.58
N LYS A 302 6.57 -13.70 -26.80
CA LYS A 302 6.89 -12.35 -26.27
C LYS A 302 7.01 -11.29 -27.38
N SER A 303 7.87 -11.55 -28.37
CA SER A 303 8.05 -10.64 -29.52
C SER A 303 6.78 -10.59 -30.38
N THR A 304 6.02 -11.69 -30.45
CA THR A 304 4.75 -11.73 -31.17
C THR A 304 3.74 -10.73 -30.62
N VAL A 305 3.69 -10.50 -29.29
CA VAL A 305 2.86 -9.44 -28.70
C VAL A 305 3.24 -8.07 -29.22
N LEU A 306 4.54 -7.76 -29.31
CA LEU A 306 5.02 -6.49 -29.85
C LEU A 306 4.68 -6.34 -31.34
N GLU A 307 4.79 -7.42 -32.13
CA GLU A 307 4.41 -7.37 -33.54
C GLU A 307 2.89 -7.23 -33.75
N PHE A 308 2.07 -7.86 -32.90
CA PHE A 308 0.63 -7.62 -32.90
C PHE A 308 0.31 -6.16 -32.61
N MET A 309 1.01 -5.54 -31.65
CA MET A 309 0.86 -4.11 -31.39
C MET A 309 1.23 -3.26 -32.61
N ARG A 310 2.35 -3.59 -33.25
CA ARG A 310 2.84 -2.90 -34.44
C ARG A 310 1.82 -2.92 -35.57
N THR A 311 1.26 -4.10 -35.86
CA THR A 311 0.25 -4.27 -36.91
C THR A 311 -1.03 -3.48 -36.60
N ALA A 312 -1.55 -3.55 -35.37
CA ALA A 312 -2.78 -2.86 -35.03
C ALA A 312 -2.63 -1.32 -34.95
N LEU A 313 -1.44 -0.80 -34.64
CA LEU A 313 -1.16 0.63 -34.68
C LEU A 313 -0.78 1.16 -36.08
N GLY A 314 -0.69 0.29 -37.10
CA GLY A 314 -0.25 0.69 -38.46
C GLY A 314 1.21 1.17 -38.50
N ARG A 315 2.07 0.62 -37.65
CA ARG A 315 3.48 1.05 -37.46
C ARG A 315 4.50 0.12 -38.12
N GLU A 316 4.08 -0.66 -39.11
CA GLU A 316 4.92 -1.59 -39.88
C GLU A 316 6.08 -0.88 -40.61
N ASN A 317 5.80 0.29 -41.20
CA ASN A 317 6.76 1.02 -42.04
C ASN A 317 7.95 1.57 -41.25
N GLU A 318 7.84 1.67 -39.92
CA GLU A 318 8.95 2.13 -39.07
C GLU A 318 10.13 1.16 -39.08
N LEU A 319 9.86 -0.13 -39.27
CA LEU A 319 10.92 -1.14 -39.38
C LEU A 319 11.70 -0.99 -40.69
N GLU A 320 11.08 -0.49 -41.76
CA GLU A 320 11.75 -0.25 -43.06
C GLU A 320 12.75 0.90 -42.98
N GLN A 321 12.48 1.89 -42.14
CA GLN A 321 13.28 3.10 -41.99
C GLN A 321 14.55 2.88 -41.15
N LEU A 322 14.63 1.77 -40.42
CA LEU A 322 15.80 1.41 -39.61
C LEU A 322 16.84 0.71 -40.50
N SER A 323 17.80 1.50 -40.99
CA SER A 323 18.88 1.06 -41.89
C SER A 323 19.71 -0.13 -41.39
N SER A 324 19.73 -0.38 -40.08
CA SER A 324 20.46 -1.47 -39.42
C SER A 324 19.65 -2.76 -39.18
N ASN A 325 18.38 -2.86 -39.61
CA ASN A 325 17.45 -3.89 -39.09
C ASN A 325 16.68 -4.72 -40.12
N LYS A 326 17.28 -5.00 -41.28
CA LYS A 326 16.67 -5.83 -42.34
C LYS A 326 16.16 -7.19 -41.85
N GLU A 327 16.85 -7.82 -40.90
CA GLU A 327 16.44 -9.11 -40.34
C GLU A 327 15.12 -9.01 -39.57
N MET A 328 14.96 -8.01 -38.70
CA MET A 328 13.71 -7.79 -37.96
C MET A 328 12.54 -7.49 -38.90
N TYR A 329 12.74 -6.64 -39.90
CA TYR A 329 11.71 -6.37 -40.90
C TYR A 329 11.32 -7.63 -41.67
N SER A 330 12.29 -8.45 -42.09
CA SER A 330 12.00 -9.72 -42.77
C SER A 330 11.24 -10.71 -41.88
N THR A 331 11.54 -10.72 -40.58
CA THR A 331 10.87 -11.57 -39.58
C THR A 331 9.43 -11.12 -39.38
N TYR A 332 9.21 -9.81 -39.24
CA TYR A 332 7.88 -9.22 -39.18
C TYR A 332 7.06 -9.56 -40.43
N GLN A 333 7.62 -9.37 -41.63
CA GLN A 333 6.92 -9.68 -42.88
C GLN A 333 6.51 -11.15 -42.99
N LYS A 334 7.32 -12.09 -42.47
CA LYS A 334 6.94 -13.51 -42.43
C LYS A 334 5.77 -13.75 -41.49
N LEU A 335 5.84 -13.16 -40.29
CA LEU A 335 4.79 -13.26 -39.27
C LEU A 335 3.48 -12.63 -39.74
N ALA A 336 3.53 -11.44 -40.34
CA ALA A 336 2.36 -10.65 -40.71
C ALA A 336 1.61 -11.17 -41.94
N LYS A 337 2.11 -12.21 -42.61
CA LYS A 337 1.39 -12.84 -43.73
C LYS A 337 0.15 -13.59 -43.25
N LYS A 338 -0.87 -13.62 -44.12
CA LYS A 338 -1.98 -14.56 -44.00
C LYS A 338 -1.49 -15.97 -44.25
N ALA A 339 -1.69 -16.85 -43.28
CA ALA A 339 -1.32 -18.24 -43.37
C ALA A 339 -2.26 -19.00 -44.31
N LYS A 340 -1.70 -19.64 -45.35
CA LYS A 340 -2.51 -20.47 -46.27
C LYS A 340 -2.70 -21.90 -45.78
N ASN A 341 -1.76 -22.39 -44.98
CA ASN A 341 -1.78 -23.75 -44.43
C ASN A 341 -1.08 -23.81 -43.06
N ARG A 342 -1.02 -25.00 -42.46
CA ARG A 342 -0.40 -25.21 -41.14
C ARG A 342 1.11 -25.00 -41.13
N GLU A 343 1.80 -25.17 -42.24
CA GLU A 343 3.26 -25.05 -42.33
C GLU A 343 3.76 -23.63 -42.62
N ASP A 344 2.85 -22.72 -43.00
CA ASP A 344 3.17 -21.31 -43.25
C ASP A 344 3.68 -20.57 -41.99
N ASP A 345 4.66 -19.68 -42.15
CA ASP A 345 5.20 -18.85 -41.07
C ASP A 345 4.21 -17.76 -40.62
N GLY A 346 3.26 -17.40 -41.49
CA GLY A 346 2.23 -16.39 -41.21
C GLY A 346 1.36 -16.75 -40.00
N VAL A 347 0.96 -15.75 -39.22
CA VAL A 347 0.12 -15.94 -38.03
C VAL A 347 -1.32 -15.47 -38.23
N PHE A 348 -1.62 -14.70 -39.28
CA PHE A 348 -2.97 -14.20 -39.53
C PHE A 348 -3.83 -15.18 -40.33
N LEU A 349 -5.11 -15.23 -40.01
CA LEU A 349 -6.19 -15.92 -40.73
C LEU A 349 -7.16 -14.87 -41.28
N ASP A 350 -8.13 -15.29 -42.11
CA ASP A 350 -9.09 -14.36 -42.72
C ASP A 350 -10.01 -13.68 -41.70
N ASP A 351 -10.29 -14.33 -40.58
CA ASP A 351 -11.12 -13.82 -39.49
C ASP A 351 -10.32 -13.37 -38.26
N SER A 352 -8.99 -13.22 -38.40
CA SER A 352 -8.15 -12.68 -37.33
C SER A 352 -8.48 -11.21 -37.05
N SER A 353 -8.49 -10.84 -35.77
CA SER A 353 -8.56 -9.43 -35.37
C SER A 353 -7.59 -9.14 -34.22
N ILE A 354 -7.03 -7.93 -34.25
CA ILE A 354 -6.23 -7.36 -33.17
C ILE A 354 -6.82 -5.99 -32.86
N GLN A 355 -7.08 -5.72 -31.59
CA GLN A 355 -7.62 -4.47 -31.09
C GLN A 355 -6.69 -3.94 -30.00
N ILE A 356 -6.41 -2.64 -30.03
CA ILE A 356 -5.59 -1.97 -29.01
C ILE A 356 -6.40 -0.83 -28.42
N GLU A 357 -6.63 -0.89 -27.12
CA GLU A 357 -7.13 0.24 -26.39
C GLU A 357 -5.96 1.09 -25.91
N TYR A 358 -6.00 2.40 -26.16
CA TYR A 358 -4.97 3.33 -25.70
C TYR A 358 -5.57 4.69 -25.35
N LEU A 359 -4.90 5.41 -24.46
CA LEU A 359 -5.19 6.79 -24.15
C LEU A 359 -4.35 7.70 -25.03
N LYS A 360 -4.98 8.75 -25.56
CA LYS A 360 -4.33 9.85 -26.26
C LYS A 360 -4.87 11.17 -25.75
N GLY A 361 -4.03 11.97 -25.11
CA GLY A 361 -4.43 13.24 -24.49
C GLY A 361 -5.58 13.06 -23.48
N GLY A 362 -5.58 11.95 -22.74
CA GLY A 362 -6.63 11.63 -21.76
C GLY A 362 -7.93 11.04 -22.34
N ILE A 363 -8.04 10.88 -23.67
CA ILE A 363 -9.21 10.30 -24.33
C ILE A 363 -8.94 8.83 -24.68
N ASN A 364 -9.85 7.93 -24.29
CA ASN A 364 -9.78 6.51 -24.66
C ASN A 364 -10.08 6.33 -26.15
N ILE A 365 -9.21 5.59 -26.84
CA ILE A 365 -9.33 5.21 -28.24
C ILE A 365 -9.19 3.69 -28.33
N VAL A 366 -9.98 3.06 -29.21
CA VAL A 366 -10.08 1.61 -29.39
C VAL A 366 -9.75 1.21 -30.82
#